data_AF-A0A9X2WP20-F1
#
_entry.id   AF-A0A9X2WP20-F1
#
_cell.length_a   1.000
_cell.length_b   1.000
_cell.length_c   1.000
_cell.angle_alpha   90.00
_cell.angle_beta   90.00
_cell.angle_gamma   90.00
#
_symmetry.space_group_name_H-M   'P 1'
#
loop_
_entity.id
_entity.type
_entity.pdbx_description
1 polymer ?
#
loop_
_entity_poly.entity_id
_entity_poly.type
_entity_poly.pdbx_seq_one_letter_code
_entity_poly.pdbx_strand_id
1 'polypeptide(L)' 'MLKIVVRDRKNAMFRKTLLGANIGDVITSMIATGNEAGINVFDYFTRLQRDADDAKKHPEKYLPWNYLDQYQ' A
#
# COMPACT_ATOMS: atom_id res chain seq x y z
N MET A 1 -14.45 0.75 -3.56
CA MET A 1 -14.17 -0.68 -3.27
C MET A 1 -14.48 -1.64 -4.42
N LEU A 2 -15.74 -1.84 -4.86
CA LEU A 2 -16.11 -2.93 -5.81
C LEU A 2 -15.32 -2.95 -7.14
N LYS A 3 -15.07 -1.77 -7.73
CA LYS A 3 -14.28 -1.65 -8.97
C LYS A 3 -12.82 -2.07 -8.82
N ILE A 4 -12.23 -1.92 -7.62
CA ILE A 4 -10.84 -2.28 -7.32
C ILE A 4 -10.70 -3.81 -7.32
N VAL A 5 -11.63 -4.51 -6.67
CA VAL A 5 -11.67 -5.99 -6.64
C VAL A 5 -11.84 -6.57 -8.04
N VAL A 6 -12.71 -5.97 -8.87
CA VAL A 6 -12.89 -6.40 -10.27
C VAL A 6 -11.60 -6.20 -11.09
N ARG A 7 -10.89 -5.09 -10.87
CA ARG A 7 -9.60 -4.84 -11.52
C ARG A 7 -8.53 -5.83 -11.05
N ASP A 8 -8.51 -6.13 -9.76
CA ASP A 8 -7.56 -7.06 -9.16
C ASP A 8 -7.72 -8.48 -9.72
N ARG A 9 -8.97 -8.95 -9.89
CA ARG A 9 -9.27 -10.23 -10.59
C ARG A 9 -8.75 -10.27 -12.03
N LYS A 10 -8.79 -9.16 -12.76
CA LYS A 10 -8.19 -9.08 -14.11
C LYS A 10 -6.66 -9.11 -14.03
N ASN A 11 -6.07 -8.43 -13.05
CA ASN A 11 -4.63 -8.39 -12.85
C ASN A 11 -4.05 -9.75 -12.39
N ALA A 12 -4.86 -10.59 -11.74
CA ALA A 12 -4.46 -11.93 -11.31
C ALA A 12 -3.95 -12.82 -12.49
N MET A 13 -4.46 -12.61 -13.70
CA MET A 13 -4.02 -13.35 -14.91
C MET A 13 -2.56 -13.06 -15.30
N PHE A 14 -1.94 -12.02 -14.75
CA PHE A 14 -0.57 -11.61 -15.06
C PHE A 14 0.44 -11.97 -13.96
N ARG A 15 0.00 -12.62 -12.88
CA ARG A 15 0.87 -13.04 -11.77
C ARG A 15 1.50 -14.40 -12.11
N LYS A 16 2.84 -14.46 -12.16
CA LYS A 16 3.58 -15.71 -12.45
C LYS A 16 3.59 -16.68 -11.27
N THR A 17 3.57 -16.17 -10.04
CA THR A 17 3.67 -16.96 -8.80
C THR A 17 2.64 -16.51 -7.78
N LEU A 18 2.25 -17.42 -6.88
CA LEU A 18 1.36 -17.12 -5.76
C LEU A 18 1.91 -16.00 -4.88
N LEU A 19 3.22 -16.01 -4.62
CA LEU A 19 3.89 -14.94 -3.85
C LEU A 19 3.71 -13.57 -4.52
N GLY A 20 3.87 -13.49 -5.84
CA GLY A 20 3.66 -12.25 -6.59
C GLY A 20 2.19 -11.79 -6.60
N ALA A 21 1.24 -12.72 -6.56
CA ALA A 21 -0.17 -12.40 -6.37
C ALA A 21 -0.41 -11.80 -4.98
N ASN A 22 0.05 -12.46 -3.92
CA ASN A 22 -0.10 -11.98 -2.54
C ASN A 22 0.49 -10.59 -2.32
N ILE A 23 1.69 -10.31 -2.85
CA ILE A 23 2.29 -8.98 -2.78
C ILE A 23 1.43 -7.95 -3.51
N GLY A 24 0.89 -8.32 -4.68
CA GLY A 24 -0.05 -7.50 -5.44
C GLY A 24 -1.30 -7.15 -4.64
N ASP A 25 -1.90 -8.13 -3.98
CA ASP A 25 -3.12 -7.95 -3.17
C ASP A 25 -2.88 -7.02 -1.98
N VAL A 26 -1.72 -7.12 -1.32
CA VAL A 26 -1.30 -6.22 -0.24
C VAL A 26 -1.18 -4.78 -0.75
N ILE A 27 -0.50 -4.58 -1.89
CA ILE A 27 -0.36 -3.25 -2.51
C ILE A 27 -1.73 -2.68 -2.89
N THR A 28 -2.60 -3.49 -3.54
CA THR A 28 -3.96 -3.10 -3.89
C THR A 28 -4.76 -2.67 -2.67
N SER A 29 -4.65 -3.42 -1.56
CA SER A 29 -5.34 -3.10 -0.30
C SER A 29 -4.85 -1.79 0.28
N MET A 30 -3.53 -1.59 0.31
CA MET A 30 -2.93 -0.37 0.85
C MET A 30 -3.27 0.88 0.00
N ILE A 31 -3.34 0.74 -1.33
CA ILE A 31 -3.81 1.81 -2.23
C ILE A 31 -5.25 2.17 -1.91
N ALA A 32 -6.13 1.17 -1.73
CA ALA A 32 -7.53 1.41 -1.41
C ALA A 32 -7.65 2.12 -0.05
N THR A 33 -6.96 1.64 0.98
CA THR A 33 -6.96 2.23 2.32
C THR A 33 -6.46 3.67 2.32
N GLY A 34 -5.34 3.96 1.66
CA GLY A 34 -4.82 5.33 1.56
C GLY A 34 -5.77 6.27 0.81
N ASN A 35 -6.42 5.77 -0.25
CA ASN A 35 -7.41 6.55 -0.98
C ASN A 35 -8.65 6.88 -0.11
N GLU A 36 -9.13 5.93 0.70
CA GLU A 36 -10.25 6.18 1.63
C GLU A 36 -9.83 7.11 2.78
N ALA A 37 -8.57 7.09 3.20
CA ALA A 37 -8.02 8.04 4.17
C ALA A 37 -7.78 9.45 3.59
N GLY A 38 -7.98 9.66 2.28
CA GLY A 38 -7.80 10.95 1.61
C GLY A 38 -6.35 11.39 1.45
N ILE A 39 -5.39 10.46 1.58
CA ILE A 39 -3.95 10.76 1.47
C ILE A 39 -3.43 10.56 0.05
N ASN A 40 -2.30 11.20 -0.25
CA ASN A 40 -1.58 10.94 -1.50
C ASN A 40 -0.86 9.59 -1.41
N VAL A 41 -1.47 8.56 -2.00
CA VAL A 41 -0.96 7.18 -1.99
C VAL A 41 0.43 7.07 -2.63
N PHE A 42 0.74 7.86 -3.65
CA PHE A 42 2.05 7.83 -4.30
C PHE A 42 3.14 8.37 -3.37
N ASP A 43 2.85 9.48 -2.69
CA ASP A 43 3.74 10.05 -1.68
C ASP A 43 3.96 9.05 -0.53
N TYR A 44 2.90 8.43 -0.03
CA TYR A 44 2.96 7.37 0.98
C TYR A 44 3.93 6.24 0.61
N PHE A 45 3.78 5.62 -0.58
CA PHE A 45 4.68 4.55 -1.00
C PHE A 45 6.12 5.02 -1.25
N THR A 46 6.28 6.26 -1.71
CA THR A 46 7.61 6.86 -1.87
C THR A 46 8.28 6.99 -0.52
N ARG A 47 7.54 7.46 0.49
CA ARG A 47 8.11 7.66 1.83
C ARG A 47 8.36 6.35 2.55
N LEU A 48 7.46 5.38 2.44
CA LEU A 48 7.65 4.03 2.97
C LEU A 48 8.91 3.36 2.43
N GLN A 49 9.26 3.61 1.15
CA GLN A 49 10.49 3.10 0.55
C GLN A 49 11.74 3.87 1.00
N ARG A 50 11.65 5.20 1.16
CA ARG A 50 12.77 6.02 1.64
C ARG A 50 13.17 5.66 3.07
N ASP A 51 12.19 5.41 3.93
CA ASP A 51 12.40 5.14 5.35
C ASP A 51 12.20 3.66 5.68
N ALA A 52 12.48 2.77 4.72
CA ALA A 52 12.13 1.35 4.81
C ALA A 52 12.67 0.65 6.06
N ASP A 53 13.85 1.04 6.55
CA ASP A 53 14.44 0.44 7.75
C ASP A 53 13.77 0.93 9.04
N ASP A 54 13.29 2.16 9.08
CA ASP A 54 12.54 2.69 10.21
C ASP A 54 11.09 2.19 10.19
N ALA A 55 10.48 2.13 9.01
CA ALA A 55 9.15 1.55 8.81
C ALA A 55 9.06 0.08 9.22
N LYS A 56 10.14 -0.70 9.05
CA LYS A 56 10.21 -2.08 9.56
C LYS A 56 10.28 -2.15 11.09
N LYS A 57 10.92 -1.17 11.73
CA LYS A 57 11.07 -1.11 13.19
C LYS A 57 9.82 -0.58 13.88
N HIS A 58 9.11 0.34 13.23
CA HIS A 58 7.97 1.06 13.77
C HIS A 58 6.78 1.07 12.80
N PRO A 59 6.25 -0.10 12.39
CA PRO A 59 5.18 -0.18 11.40
C PRO A 59 3.92 0.60 11.81
N GLU A 60 3.66 0.74 13.11
CA GLU A 60 2.56 1.51 13.66
C GLU A 60 2.59 2.99 13.29
N LYS A 61 3.77 3.54 12.95
CA LYS A 61 3.96 4.94 12.57
C LYS A 61 3.87 5.21 11.08
N TYR A 62 3.82 4.16 10.27
CA TYR A 62 3.83 4.24 8.79
C TYR A 62 2.53 3.69 8.19
N LEU A 63 1.43 3.79 8.92
CA LEU A 63 0.11 3.50 8.37
C LEU A 63 -0.33 4.67 7.47
N PRO A 64 -1.19 4.43 6.48
CA PRO A 64 -1.60 5.46 5.53
C PRO A 64 -2.14 6.75 6.16
N TRP A 65 -2.70 6.68 7.37
CA TRP A 65 -3.32 7.82 8.06
C TRP A 65 -2.41 8.54 9.07
N ASN A 66 -1.20 8.04 9.35
CA ASN A 66 -0.31 8.62 10.36
C ASN A 66 1.16 8.75 9.93
N TYR A 67 1.52 8.32 8.72
CA TYR A 67 2.89 8.43 8.21
C TYR A 67 3.40 9.88 8.11
N LEU A 68 2.50 10.87 8.05
CA LEU A 68 2.85 12.29 8.03
C LEU A 68 3.26 12.83 9.40
N ASP A 69 2.83 12.20 10.48
CA ASP A 69 3.13 12.62 11.86
C ASP A 69 4.63 12.49 12.18
N GLN A 70 5.37 11.72 11.37
CA GLN A 70 6.83 11.61 11.48
C GLN A 70 7.58 12.86 11.00
N TYR A 71 6.89 13.82 10.35
CA TYR A 71 7.51 15.02 9.77
C TYR A 71 6.91 16.33 10.28
N GLN A 72 6.17 16.31 11.39
CA GLN A 72 5.76 17.50 12.12
C GLN A 72 6.88 18.04 13.03
#